data_AF-A0A372Q735-F1
#
_entry.id   AF-A0A372Q735-F1
#
_cell.length_a   1.000
_cell.length_b   1.000
_cell.length_c   1.000
_cell.angle_alpha   90.00
_cell.angle_beta   90.00
_cell.angle_gamma   90.00
#
_symmetry.space_group_name_H-M   'P 1'
#
loop_
_entity.id
_entity.type
_entity.pdbx_description
1 polymer ?
#
loop_
_entity_poly.entity_id
_entity_poly.type
_entity_poly.pdbx_seq_one_letter_code
_entity_poly.pdbx_strand_id
1 'polypeptide(L)'
;MNYPLNERIINDDPNNPWNLSPNYQVFENNTSINPSLFILQKPDENTNMFTTFATSFFATCLLLTGDTSSFSNWSYEENPTLMTLMILFAFFMAIYILNVFITLFGEATENREDSFLITRAKYLAKIELFYLLPFQRRWNHWFPETIYYYANIDETRKKVKEMIDNGDWNTNEISESKIKLMKKLNIPLEKNILAEIQEIKNFSQNILAEMQKIKKRLQ
;
A
#
# COMPACT_ATOMS: atom_id res chain seq x y z
N MET A 1 34.59 26.59 8.04
CA MET A 1 35.31 27.41 9.05
C MET A 1 34.39 27.56 10.25
N ASN A 2 34.91 27.55 11.46
CA ASN A 2 34.09 27.71 12.66
C ASN A 2 34.18 29.17 13.11
N TYR A 3 33.07 29.90 13.07
CA TYR A 3 33.01 31.31 13.45
C TYR A 3 32.59 31.44 14.92
N PRO A 4 33.39 32.09 15.80
CA PRO A 4 32.93 32.37 17.16
C PRO A 4 31.74 33.32 17.14
N LEU A 5 30.68 32.94 17.86
CA LEU A 5 29.44 33.72 17.98
C LEU A 5 29.51 34.78 19.08
N ASN A 6 30.52 34.72 19.96
CA ASN A 6 30.65 35.64 21.10
C ASN A 6 31.43 36.91 20.77
N GLU A 7 32.16 36.93 19.65
CA GLU A 7 32.98 38.06 19.23
C GLU A 7 32.69 38.35 17.76
N ARG A 8 32.45 39.63 17.45
CA ARG A 8 32.15 40.04 16.08
C ARG A 8 33.40 39.97 15.23
N ILE A 9 33.35 39.16 14.18
CA ILE A 9 34.38 39.09 13.16
C ILE A 9 33.89 39.81 11.91
N ILE A 10 34.65 40.79 11.46
CA ILE A 10 34.40 41.53 10.22
C ILE A 10 35.33 40.96 9.16
N ASN A 11 34.76 40.34 8.14
CA ASN A 11 35.47 39.83 6.98
C ASN A 11 34.57 39.88 5.74
N ASP A 12 35.17 39.70 4.56
CA ASP A 12 34.47 39.70 3.28
C ASP A 12 33.86 38.31 2.93
N ASP A 13 33.77 37.39 3.90
CA ASP A 13 33.13 36.07 3.66
C ASP A 13 31.60 36.22 3.71
N PRO A 14 30.87 35.98 2.60
CA PRO A 14 29.42 36.06 2.58
C PRO A 14 28.74 35.02 3.48
N ASN A 15 29.45 33.97 3.89
CA ASN A 15 28.92 32.91 4.76
C ASN A 15 29.22 33.15 6.25
N ASN A 16 29.88 34.25 6.60
CA ASN A 16 30.09 34.62 8.00
C ASN A 16 28.74 34.90 8.68
N PRO A 17 28.39 34.21 9.79
CA PRO A 17 27.13 34.44 10.51
C PRO A 17 26.90 35.91 10.90
N TRP A 18 27.96 36.67 11.16
CA TRP A 18 27.87 38.11 11.47
C TRP A 18 27.48 38.98 10.28
N ASN A 19 27.72 38.52 9.04
CA ASN A 19 27.30 39.20 7.81
C ASN A 19 25.85 38.82 7.41
N LEU A 20 25.37 37.67 7.87
CA LEU A 20 24.01 37.17 7.62
C LEU A 20 22.99 37.62 8.67
N SER A 21 23.46 38.12 9.82
CA SER A 21 22.59 38.56 10.90
C SER A 21 21.89 39.88 10.53
N PRO A 22 20.60 40.06 10.85
CA PRO A 22 19.87 41.26 10.48
C PRO A 22 20.33 42.48 11.29
N ASN A 23 20.27 43.62 10.60
CA ASN A 23 20.63 44.92 11.14
C ASN A 23 19.38 45.79 11.21
N TYR A 24 19.06 46.31 12.38
CA TYR A 24 17.89 47.15 12.59
C TYR A 24 18.30 48.62 12.66
N GLN A 25 17.78 49.43 11.75
CA GLN A 25 17.97 50.89 11.79
C GLN A 25 17.00 51.51 12.81
N VAL A 26 17.48 52.50 13.56
CA VAL A 26 16.65 53.25 14.51
C VAL A 26 16.04 54.47 13.81
N PHE A 27 14.71 54.53 13.80
CA PHE A 27 13.95 55.66 13.27
C PHE A 27 13.62 56.62 14.42
N GLU A 28 14.04 57.88 14.32
CA GLU A 28 13.69 58.91 15.31
C GLU A 28 12.29 59.51 15.04
N ASN A 29 11.88 59.58 13.77
CA ASN A 29 10.49 59.86 13.35
C ASN A 29 10.20 59.18 12.00
N ASN A 30 8.94 59.14 11.55
CA ASN A 30 8.50 58.55 10.26
C ASN A 30 9.36 58.94 9.03
N THR A 31 10.02 60.09 9.04
CA THR A 31 10.81 60.63 7.93
C THR A 31 12.29 60.84 8.27
N SER A 32 12.70 60.76 9.54
CA SER A 32 14.09 60.99 9.96
C SER A 32 14.74 59.70 10.44
N ILE A 33 15.65 59.20 9.61
CA ILE A 33 16.55 58.09 9.92
C ILE A 33 17.79 58.69 10.57
N ASN A 34 18.26 58.12 11.69
CA ASN A 34 19.59 58.40 12.19
C ASN A 34 20.55 57.37 11.57
N PRO A 35 21.27 57.69 10.47
CA PRO A 35 22.02 56.71 9.70
C PRO A 35 23.21 56.11 10.46
N SER A 36 23.60 56.72 11.58
CA SER A 36 24.72 56.27 12.41
C SER A 36 24.31 55.27 13.50
N LEU A 37 23.01 55.09 13.76
CA LEU A 37 22.51 54.28 14.87
C LEU A 37 21.78 53.04 14.34
N PHE A 38 22.40 51.88 14.48
CA PHE A 38 21.84 50.59 14.12
C PHE A 38 22.09 49.57 15.23
N ILE A 39 21.14 48.65 15.40
CA ILE A 39 21.23 47.54 16.33
C ILE A 39 21.57 46.30 15.51
N LEU A 40 22.70 45.67 15.83
CA LEU A 40 23.10 44.39 15.25
C LEU A 40 22.47 43.26 16.08
N GLN A 41 21.78 42.33 15.44
CA GLN A 41 21.42 41.10 16.10
C GLN A 41 22.68 40.24 16.32
N LYS A 42 22.80 39.61 17.49
CA LYS A 42 23.85 38.62 17.72
C LYS A 42 23.47 37.33 16.95
N PRO A 43 24.33 36.80 16.08
CA PRO A 43 24.07 35.55 15.40
C PRO A 43 24.08 34.38 16.40
N ASP A 44 23.28 33.38 16.10
CA ASP A 44 23.20 32.11 16.80
C ASP A 44 23.67 30.96 15.91
N GLU A 45 23.60 29.73 16.44
CA GLU A 45 24.00 28.52 15.71
C GLU A 45 23.11 28.24 14.47
N ASN A 46 21.88 28.76 14.46
CA ASN A 46 20.93 28.58 13.37
C ASN A 46 21.07 29.66 12.27
N THR A 47 21.78 30.76 12.57
CA THR A 47 22.00 31.86 11.62
C THR A 47 22.76 31.38 10.39
N ASN A 48 23.66 30.40 10.53
CA ASN A 48 24.22 29.67 9.39
C ASN A 48 24.34 28.17 9.71
N MET A 49 23.34 27.41 9.26
CA MET A 49 23.30 25.96 9.44
C MET A 49 24.31 25.21 8.54
N PHE A 50 24.99 25.87 7.60
CA PHE A 50 25.96 25.25 6.68
C PHE A 50 27.40 25.25 7.20
N THR A 51 27.61 25.58 8.47
CA THR A 51 28.94 25.60 9.12
C THR A 51 29.49 24.21 9.42
N THR A 52 28.62 23.23 9.70
CA THR A 52 29.00 21.83 9.95
C THR A 52 28.24 20.87 9.04
N PHE A 53 28.79 19.69 8.80
CA PHE A 53 28.14 18.67 7.98
C PHE A 53 26.79 18.20 8.54
N ALA A 54 26.70 18.02 9.86
CA ALA A 54 25.47 17.54 10.48
C ALA A 54 24.33 18.55 10.35
N THR A 55 24.62 19.82 10.62
CA THR A 55 23.65 20.92 10.50
C THR A 55 23.29 21.21 9.04
N SER A 56 24.25 21.09 8.10
CA SER A 56 23.99 21.30 6.67
C SER A 56 23.14 20.18 6.07
N PHE A 57 23.37 18.94 6.50
CA PHE A 57 22.52 17.81 6.15
C PHE A 57 21.10 18.03 6.68
N PHE A 58 20.96 18.43 7.94
CA PHE A 58 19.65 18.72 8.54
C PHE A 58 18.92 19.87 7.82
N ALA A 59 19.61 20.96 7.47
CA ALA A 59 19.08 22.06 6.67
C ALA A 59 18.60 21.61 5.28
N THR A 60 19.31 20.65 4.66
CA THR A 60 18.90 20.07 3.38
C THR A 60 17.66 19.18 3.53
N CYS A 61 17.53 18.46 4.65
CA CYS A 61 16.29 17.72 4.97
C CYS A 61 15.10 18.66 5.21
N LEU A 62 15.31 19.80 5.89
CA LEU A 62 14.28 20.81 6.06
C LEU A 62 13.79 21.34 4.70
N LEU A 63 14.73 21.66 3.79
CA LEU A 63 14.42 22.05 2.42
C LEU A 63 13.63 20.97 1.67
N LEU A 64 13.98 19.70 1.86
CA LEU A 64 13.25 18.58 1.26
C LEU A 64 11.78 18.51 1.73
N THR A 65 11.52 18.85 2.99
CA THR A 65 10.18 18.93 3.56
C THR A 65 9.44 20.23 3.23
N GLY A 66 10.09 21.16 2.53
CA GLY A 66 9.53 22.45 2.13
C GLY A 66 9.79 23.60 3.11
N ASP A 67 10.58 23.38 4.16
CA ASP A 67 11.00 24.42 5.09
C ASP A 67 12.26 25.13 4.56
N THR A 68 12.14 26.42 4.25
CA THR A 68 13.21 27.25 3.69
C THR A 68 13.89 28.13 4.74
N SER A 69 13.54 28.01 6.02
CA SER A 69 14.10 28.81 7.12
C SER A 69 15.62 28.73 7.21
N SER A 70 16.21 27.56 6.90
CA SER A 70 17.67 27.40 6.88
C SER A 70 18.37 28.22 5.80
N PHE A 71 17.65 28.73 4.80
CA PHE A 71 18.20 29.51 3.68
C PHE A 71 17.72 30.98 3.70
N SER A 72 16.81 31.36 4.61
CA SER A 72 16.20 32.69 4.61
C SER A 72 17.16 33.83 4.92
N ASN A 73 18.32 33.53 5.51
CA ASN A 73 19.32 34.53 5.89
C ASN A 73 20.13 35.05 4.69
N TRP A 74 20.07 34.38 3.55
CA TRP A 74 20.69 34.85 2.31
C TRP A 74 19.69 35.60 1.44
N SER A 75 20.11 36.74 0.88
CA SER A 75 19.34 37.41 -0.16
C SER A 75 19.38 36.61 -1.46
N TYR A 76 18.20 36.23 -1.97
CA TYR A 76 18.08 35.46 -3.21
C TYR A 76 18.46 36.26 -4.46
N GLU A 77 18.25 37.59 -4.44
CA GLU A 77 18.62 38.48 -5.56
C GLU A 77 20.13 38.62 -5.69
N GLU A 78 20.85 38.64 -4.56
CA GLU A 78 22.30 38.79 -4.52
C GLU A 78 23.02 37.46 -4.80
N ASN A 79 22.33 36.32 -4.64
CA ASN A 79 22.92 34.98 -4.74
C ASN A 79 22.14 34.08 -5.74
N PRO A 80 22.18 34.38 -7.05
CA PRO A 80 21.41 33.62 -8.06
C PRO A 80 21.82 32.14 -8.13
N THR A 81 23.08 31.82 -7.81
CA THR A 81 23.56 30.44 -7.75
C THR A 81 22.85 29.62 -6.67
N LEU A 82 22.65 30.20 -5.49
CA LEU A 82 21.96 29.53 -4.38
C LEU A 82 20.51 29.24 -4.75
N MET A 83 19.81 30.26 -5.30
CA MET A 83 18.43 30.13 -5.76
C MET A 83 18.30 29.05 -6.84
N THR A 84 19.21 29.03 -7.81
CA THR A 84 19.23 28.01 -8.87
C THR A 84 19.43 26.61 -8.30
N LEU A 85 20.36 26.45 -7.35
CA LEU A 85 20.64 25.16 -6.71
C LEU A 85 19.42 24.65 -5.91
N MET A 86 18.74 25.52 -5.17
CA MET A 86 17.54 25.17 -4.41
C MET A 86 16.41 24.70 -5.33
N ILE A 87 16.15 25.43 -6.41
CA ILE A 87 15.12 25.06 -7.39
C ILE A 87 15.44 23.72 -8.04
N LEU A 88 16.71 23.54 -8.46
CA LEU A 88 17.17 22.31 -9.09
C LEU A 88 17.05 21.11 -8.15
N PHE A 89 17.48 21.28 -6.89
CA PHE A 89 17.35 20.26 -5.85
C PHE A 89 15.89 19.88 -5.62
N ALA A 90 15.00 20.85 -5.43
CA ALA A 90 13.58 20.61 -5.22
C ALA A 90 12.96 19.85 -6.42
N PHE A 91 13.31 20.22 -7.65
CA PHE A 91 12.83 19.56 -8.86
C PHE A 91 13.24 18.08 -8.93
N PHE A 92 14.54 17.78 -8.75
CA PHE A 92 15.02 16.39 -8.78
C PHE A 92 14.45 15.55 -7.64
N MET A 93 14.37 16.12 -6.44
CA MET A 93 13.83 15.41 -5.28
C MET A 93 12.33 15.15 -5.42
N ALA A 94 11.57 16.08 -5.99
CA ALA A 94 10.15 15.86 -6.27
C ALA A 94 9.93 14.68 -7.24
N ILE A 95 10.72 14.60 -8.33
CA ILE A 95 10.67 13.48 -9.27
C ILE A 95 11.07 12.17 -8.56
N TYR A 96 12.15 12.20 -7.78
CA TYR A 96 12.63 11.02 -7.05
C TYR A 96 11.57 10.49 -6.07
N ILE A 97 11.03 11.36 -5.21
CA ILE A 97 10.00 11.00 -4.23
C ILE A 97 8.75 10.47 -4.94
N LEU A 98 8.30 11.11 -6.02
CA LEU A 98 7.13 10.65 -6.77
C LEU A 98 7.36 9.25 -7.38
N ASN A 99 8.54 9.00 -7.94
CA ASN A 99 8.89 7.69 -8.49
C ASN A 99 8.87 6.60 -7.42
N VAL A 100 9.51 6.85 -6.27
CA VAL A 100 9.48 5.92 -5.12
C VAL A 100 8.06 5.72 -4.61
N PHE A 101 7.26 6.79 -4.53
CA PHE A 101 5.87 6.72 -4.10
C PHE A 101 5.03 5.86 -5.04
N ILE A 102 5.16 6.03 -6.36
CA ILE A 102 4.45 5.21 -7.36
C ILE A 102 4.83 3.73 -7.19
N THR A 103 6.12 3.41 -7.03
CA THR A 103 6.58 2.03 -6.81
C THR A 103 5.99 1.44 -5.53
N LEU A 104 6.11 2.14 -4.41
CA LEU A 104 5.62 1.67 -3.11
C LEU A 104 4.09 1.56 -3.08
N PHE A 105 3.39 2.49 -3.74
CA PHE A 105 1.95 2.47 -3.88
C PHE A 105 1.50 1.30 -4.75
N GLY A 106 2.22 1.01 -5.84
CA GLY A 106 1.99 -0.18 -6.67
C GLY A 106 2.05 -1.46 -5.84
N GLU A 107 3.15 -1.68 -5.12
CA GLU A 107 3.34 -2.86 -4.27
C GLU A 107 2.26 -2.99 -3.18
N ALA A 108 1.89 -1.87 -2.55
CA ALA A 108 0.85 -1.85 -1.51
C ALA A 108 -0.56 -2.15 -2.05
N THR A 109 -0.79 -1.92 -3.34
CA THR A 109 -2.10 -2.10 -4.00
C THR A 109 -2.22 -3.48 -4.65
N GLU A 110 -1.12 -4.06 -5.14
CA GLU A 110 -1.08 -5.31 -5.91
C GLU A 110 -1.56 -6.56 -5.13
N ASN A 111 -1.70 -6.49 -3.80
CA ASN A 111 -2.01 -7.65 -2.96
C ASN A 111 -3.38 -7.63 -2.26
N ARG A 112 -4.33 -6.75 -2.57
CA ARG A 112 -5.54 -6.59 -1.73
C ARG A 112 -6.81 -7.31 -2.18
N GLU A 113 -6.94 -7.76 -3.43
CA GLU A 113 -8.20 -8.42 -3.86
C GLU A 113 -8.19 -9.93 -3.58
N ASP A 114 -7.13 -10.65 -3.95
CA ASP A 114 -7.10 -12.12 -3.80
C ASP A 114 -6.61 -12.59 -2.42
N SER A 115 -5.79 -11.79 -1.74
CA SER A 115 -5.22 -12.16 -0.43
C SER A 115 -6.12 -11.80 0.76
N PHE A 116 -7.09 -10.90 0.57
CA PHE A 116 -7.93 -10.42 1.67
C PHE A 116 -8.84 -11.53 2.20
N LEU A 117 -9.46 -12.31 1.31
CA LEU A 117 -10.32 -13.43 1.70
C LEU A 117 -9.54 -14.55 2.38
N ILE A 118 -8.37 -14.89 1.85
CA ILE A 118 -7.47 -15.91 2.44
C ILE A 118 -6.99 -15.46 3.82
N THR A 119 -6.58 -14.20 3.94
CA THR A 119 -6.12 -13.63 5.21
C THR A 119 -7.26 -13.58 6.23
N ARG A 120 -8.46 -13.15 5.81
CA ARG A 120 -9.66 -13.13 6.66
C ARG A 120 -10.07 -14.54 7.09
N ALA A 121 -10.01 -15.53 6.19
CA ALA A 121 -10.29 -16.93 6.51
C ALA A 121 -9.26 -17.51 7.49
N LYS A 122 -7.96 -17.21 7.31
CA LYS A 122 -6.90 -17.59 8.26
C LYS A 122 -7.14 -17.01 9.64
N TYR A 123 -7.48 -15.73 9.74
CA TYR A 123 -7.79 -15.10 11.03
C TYR A 123 -9.07 -15.67 11.65
N LEU A 124 -10.11 -15.93 10.85
CA LEU A 124 -11.35 -16.54 11.33
C LEU A 124 -11.11 -17.95 11.89
N ALA A 125 -10.36 -18.79 11.18
CA ALA A 125 -9.99 -20.14 11.65
C ALA A 125 -9.16 -20.09 12.94
N LYS A 126 -8.27 -19.10 13.07
CA LYS A 126 -7.49 -18.88 14.30
C LYS A 126 -8.40 -18.46 15.48
N ILE A 127 -9.37 -17.58 15.23
CA ILE A 127 -10.37 -17.19 16.24
C ILE A 127 -11.22 -18.39 16.64
N GLU A 128 -11.68 -19.18 15.68
CA GLU A 128 -12.48 -20.38 15.93
C GLU A 128 -11.75 -21.43 16.78
N LEU A 129 -10.47 -21.67 16.48
CA LEU A 129 -9.68 -22.69 17.16
C LEU A 129 -9.25 -22.28 18.57
N PHE A 130 -8.88 -21.00 18.78
CA PHE A 130 -8.26 -20.56 20.04
C PHE A 130 -9.17 -19.75 20.96
N TYR A 131 -10.24 -19.13 20.45
CA TYR A 131 -11.00 -18.11 21.18
C TYR A 131 -12.50 -18.40 21.29
N LEU A 132 -13.03 -19.43 20.63
CA LEU A 132 -14.45 -19.79 20.70
C LEU A 132 -14.71 -21.06 21.52
N LEU A 133 -15.73 -21.02 22.38
CA LEU A 133 -16.20 -22.18 23.13
C LEU A 133 -17.04 -23.12 22.24
N PRO A 134 -17.14 -24.43 22.58
CA PRO A 134 -17.81 -25.42 21.73
C PRO A 134 -19.28 -25.14 21.41
N PHE A 135 -19.97 -24.35 22.23
CA PHE A 135 -21.36 -23.94 21.97
C PHE A 135 -21.45 -22.74 21.02
N GLN A 136 -20.48 -21.80 21.07
CA GLN A 136 -20.45 -20.62 20.20
C GLN A 136 -20.20 -21.00 18.73
N ARG A 137 -19.40 -22.03 18.50
CA ARG A 137 -19.16 -22.55 17.13
C ARG A 137 -20.38 -23.19 16.48
N ARG A 138 -21.38 -23.61 17.28
CA ARG A 138 -22.60 -24.26 16.79
C ARG A 138 -23.75 -23.27 16.60
N TRP A 139 -23.45 -21.97 16.68
CA TRP A 139 -24.47 -20.95 16.60
C TRP A 139 -24.68 -20.54 15.14
N ASN A 140 -25.80 -21.00 14.55
CA ASN A 140 -26.13 -20.77 13.13
C ASN A 140 -26.15 -19.29 12.72
N HIS A 141 -26.37 -18.37 13.67
CA HIS A 141 -26.34 -16.94 13.39
C HIS A 141 -24.93 -16.40 13.13
N TRP A 142 -23.89 -17.02 13.71
CA TRP A 142 -22.49 -16.62 13.53
C TRP A 142 -21.77 -17.50 12.51
N PHE A 143 -22.14 -18.79 12.44
CA PHE A 143 -21.59 -19.77 11.51
C PHE A 143 -22.73 -20.43 10.73
N PRO A 144 -23.10 -19.89 9.55
CA PRO A 144 -24.14 -20.49 8.73
C PRO A 144 -23.68 -21.84 8.19
N GLU A 145 -24.63 -22.75 7.99
CA GLU A 145 -24.37 -24.09 7.45
C GLU A 145 -23.84 -24.05 6.00
N THR A 146 -24.24 -23.03 5.22
CA THR A 146 -23.81 -22.83 3.83
C THR A 146 -23.24 -21.43 3.64
N ILE A 147 -22.07 -21.33 2.99
CA ILE A 147 -21.43 -20.05 2.62
C ILE A 147 -21.47 -19.91 1.09
N TYR A 148 -22.08 -18.83 0.61
CA TYR A 148 -22.06 -18.46 -0.81
C TYR A 148 -20.89 -17.53 -1.08
N TYR A 149 -20.04 -17.89 -2.05
CA TYR A 149 -18.97 -17.03 -2.53
C TYR A 149 -19.11 -16.79 -4.02
N TYR A 150 -18.71 -15.60 -4.46
CA TYR A 150 -18.58 -15.30 -5.88
C TYR A 150 -17.25 -15.83 -6.37
N ALA A 151 -17.26 -16.57 -7.47
CA ALA A 151 -16.07 -17.11 -8.10
C ALA A 151 -16.05 -16.69 -9.56
N ASN A 152 -14.93 -16.15 -10.04
CA ASN A 152 -14.77 -15.86 -11.45
C ASN A 152 -14.76 -17.17 -12.25
N ILE A 153 -15.63 -17.27 -13.26
CA ILE A 153 -15.80 -18.48 -14.07
C ILE A 153 -14.50 -18.86 -14.78
N ASP A 154 -13.75 -17.89 -15.30
CA ASP A 154 -12.55 -18.14 -16.10
C ASP A 154 -11.37 -18.59 -15.22
N GLU A 155 -11.20 -17.93 -14.07
CA GLU A 155 -10.19 -18.30 -13.08
C GLU A 155 -10.47 -19.68 -12.49
N THR A 156 -11.73 -19.93 -12.12
CA THR A 156 -12.17 -21.25 -11.63
C THR A 156 -11.90 -22.31 -12.69
N ARG A 157 -12.21 -22.05 -13.96
CA ARG A 157 -11.94 -22.98 -15.07
C ARG A 157 -10.44 -23.28 -15.21
N LYS A 158 -9.58 -22.27 -15.09
CA LYS A 158 -8.12 -22.44 -15.15
C LYS A 158 -7.63 -23.32 -14.01
N LYS A 159 -8.06 -23.05 -12.77
CA LYS A 159 -7.66 -23.82 -11.60
C LYS A 159 -8.11 -25.28 -11.66
N VAL A 160 -9.34 -25.53 -12.13
CA VAL A 160 -9.85 -26.89 -12.31
C VAL A 160 -9.03 -27.65 -13.36
N LYS A 161 -8.62 -27.00 -14.46
CA LYS A 161 -7.72 -27.63 -15.44
C LYS A 161 -6.36 -27.98 -14.84
N GLU A 162 -5.74 -27.04 -14.12
CA GLU A 162 -4.48 -27.29 -13.40
C GLU A 162 -4.59 -28.50 -12.44
N MET A 163 -5.71 -28.61 -11.70
CA MET A 163 -5.96 -29.76 -10.81
C MET A 163 -6.14 -31.08 -11.55
N ILE A 164 -6.75 -31.06 -12.75
CA ILE A 164 -6.88 -32.25 -13.60
C ILE A 164 -5.50 -32.68 -14.10
N ASP A 165 -4.70 -31.73 -14.59
CA ASP A 165 -3.35 -31.99 -15.12
C ASP A 165 -2.42 -32.55 -14.02
N ASN A 166 -2.56 -32.09 -12.78
CA ASN A 166 -1.80 -32.58 -11.63
C ASN A 166 -2.31 -33.92 -11.07
N GLY A 167 -3.45 -34.43 -11.54
CA GLY A 167 -4.09 -35.64 -11.01
C GLY A 167 -4.84 -35.47 -9.69
N ASP A 168 -4.78 -34.28 -9.08
CA ASP A 168 -5.45 -33.95 -7.81
C ASP A 168 -6.99 -33.91 -7.93
N TRP A 169 -7.50 -33.77 -9.16
CA TRP A 169 -8.93 -33.74 -9.42
C TRP A 169 -9.59 -35.11 -9.20
N ASN A 170 -8.86 -36.22 -9.15
CA ASN A 170 -9.43 -37.56 -9.03
C ASN A 170 -9.33 -38.12 -7.60
N THR A 171 -10.42 -38.01 -6.85
CA THR A 171 -10.56 -38.54 -5.49
C THR A 171 -11.76 -39.46 -5.40
N ASN A 172 -11.79 -40.51 -6.22
CA ASN A 172 -12.58 -41.75 -6.06
C ASN A 172 -14.12 -41.67 -5.88
N GLU A 173 -14.73 -40.48 -5.74
CA GLU A 173 -16.17 -40.25 -5.65
C GLU A 173 -16.53 -39.00 -6.47
N ILE A 174 -17.15 -39.20 -7.61
CA ILE A 174 -17.68 -38.11 -8.43
C ILE A 174 -19.04 -37.70 -7.84
N SER A 175 -19.07 -36.61 -7.08
CA SER A 175 -20.33 -36.03 -6.58
C SER A 175 -21.14 -35.37 -7.70
N GLU A 176 -22.48 -35.38 -7.59
CA GLU A 176 -23.37 -34.66 -8.52
C GLU A 176 -23.00 -33.17 -8.65
N SER A 177 -22.57 -32.56 -7.54
CA SER A 177 -22.09 -31.18 -7.48
C SER A 177 -20.91 -30.93 -8.41
N LYS A 178 -19.97 -31.88 -8.49
CA LYS A 178 -18.79 -31.81 -9.36
C LYS A 178 -19.19 -31.84 -10.83
N ILE A 179 -20.11 -32.73 -11.21
CA ILE A 179 -20.64 -32.82 -12.58
C ILE A 179 -21.33 -31.51 -12.96
N LYS A 180 -22.16 -30.96 -12.06
CA LYS A 180 -22.86 -29.69 -12.28
C LYS A 180 -21.89 -28.52 -12.43
N LEU A 181 -20.80 -28.50 -11.67
CA LEU A 181 -19.73 -27.52 -11.79
C LEU A 181 -19.01 -27.65 -13.15
N MET A 182 -18.59 -28.85 -13.53
CA MET A 182 -17.90 -29.10 -14.81
C MET A 182 -18.74 -28.65 -16.01
N LYS A 183 -20.04 -28.93 -15.97
CA LYS A 183 -21.01 -28.46 -16.97
C LYS A 183 -21.10 -26.94 -17.02
N LYS A 184 -21.18 -26.26 -15.86
CA LYS A 184 -21.19 -24.79 -15.79
C LYS A 184 -19.87 -24.17 -16.29
N LEU A 185 -18.74 -24.81 -16.01
CA LEU A 185 -17.42 -24.36 -16.46
C LEU A 185 -17.10 -24.73 -17.91
N ASN A 186 -17.96 -25.50 -18.58
CA ASN A 186 -17.77 -25.99 -19.95
C ASN A 186 -16.47 -26.78 -20.14
N ILE A 187 -16.11 -27.61 -19.16
CA ILE A 187 -14.93 -28.48 -19.22
C ILE A 187 -15.39 -29.87 -19.68
N PRO A 188 -14.75 -30.49 -20.69
CA PRO A 188 -15.16 -31.80 -21.19
C PRO A 188 -15.05 -32.85 -20.09
N LEU A 189 -16.15 -33.57 -19.87
CA LEU A 189 -16.17 -34.73 -18.99
C LEU A 189 -15.47 -35.89 -19.71
N GLU A 190 -14.59 -36.62 -19.01
CA GLU A 190 -13.95 -37.79 -19.60
C GLU A 190 -15.01 -38.78 -20.12
N LYS A 191 -14.71 -39.39 -21.28
CA LYS A 191 -15.63 -40.34 -21.95
C LYS A 191 -16.04 -41.51 -21.04
N ASN A 192 -15.15 -41.96 -20.17
CA ASN A 192 -15.42 -43.04 -19.23
C ASN A 192 -16.50 -42.65 -18.20
N ILE A 193 -16.47 -41.41 -17.71
CA ILE A 193 -17.45 -40.88 -16.76
C ILE A 193 -18.83 -40.72 -17.41
N LEU A 194 -18.86 -40.31 -18.69
CA LEU A 194 -20.10 -40.17 -19.44
C LEU A 194 -20.81 -41.52 -19.62
N ALA A 195 -20.04 -42.60 -19.84
CA ALA A 195 -20.56 -43.96 -19.97
C ALA A 195 -21.16 -44.45 -18.64
N GLU A 196 -20.45 -44.24 -17.53
CA GLU A 196 -20.88 -44.65 -16.19
C GLU A 196 -22.17 -43.93 -15.74
N ILE A 197 -22.30 -42.63 -16.04
CA ILE A 197 -23.54 -41.86 -15.80
C ILE A 197 -24.71 -42.41 -16.62
N GLN A 198 -24.46 -42.79 -17.88
CA GLN A 198 -25.51 -43.33 -18.74
C GLN A 198 -26.01 -44.69 -18.23
N GLU A 199 -25.12 -45.55 -17.72
CA GLU A 199 -25.48 -46.81 -17.09
C GLU A 199 -26.33 -46.61 -15.84
N ILE A 200 -25.92 -45.71 -14.94
CA ILE A 200 -26.68 -45.40 -13.71
C ILE A 200 -28.08 -44.86 -14.06
N LYS A 201 -28.17 -43.98 -15.07
CA LYS A 201 -29.44 -43.41 -15.51
C LYS A 201 -30.37 -44.48 -16.09
N ASN A 202 -29.83 -45.38 -16.91
CA ASN A 202 -30.59 -46.50 -17.47
C ASN A 202 -31.07 -47.45 -16.36
N PHE A 203 -30.22 -47.76 -15.38
CA PHE A 203 -30.57 -48.59 -14.23
C PHE A 203 -31.70 -47.97 -13.39
N SER A 204 -31.59 -46.68 -13.07
CA SER A 204 -32.62 -45.94 -12.32
C SER A 204 -33.97 -45.94 -13.05
N GLN A 205 -33.96 -45.71 -14.38
CA GLN A 205 -35.18 -45.78 -15.20
C GLN A 205 -35.80 -47.18 -15.19
N ASN A 206 -34.98 -48.22 -15.21
CA ASN A 206 -35.45 -49.60 -15.17
C ASN A 206 -36.13 -49.93 -13.84
N ILE A 207 -35.51 -49.56 -12.70
CA ILE A 207 -36.12 -49.70 -11.37
C ILE A 207 -37.45 -48.96 -11.29
N LEU A 208 -37.50 -47.72 -11.80
CA LEU A 208 -38.73 -46.90 -11.74
C LEU A 208 -39.86 -47.55 -12.56
N ALA A 209 -39.54 -48.13 -13.72
CA ALA A 209 -40.48 -48.89 -14.53
C ALA A 209 -40.97 -50.17 -13.82
N GLU A 210 -40.09 -50.90 -13.13
CA GLU A 210 -40.47 -52.06 -12.32
C GLU A 210 -41.37 -51.69 -11.14
N MET A 211 -41.03 -50.62 -10.40
CA MET A 211 -41.87 -50.13 -9.31
C MET A 211 -43.27 -49.74 -9.78
N GLN A 212 -43.37 -49.11 -10.96
CA GLN A 212 -44.67 -48.78 -11.57
C GLN A 212 -45.46 -50.04 -11.97
N LYS A 213 -44.80 -51.08 -12.48
CA LYS A 213 -45.44 -52.38 -12.78
C LYS A 213 -45.94 -53.06 -11.51
N ILE A 214 -45.15 -53.06 -10.44
CA ILE A 214 -45.53 -53.64 -9.14
C ILE A 214 -46.73 -52.87 -8.55
N LYS A 215 -46.69 -51.53 -8.58
CA LYS A 215 -47.80 -50.68 -8.11
C LYS A 215 -49.12 -50.99 -8.84
N LYS A 216 -49.09 -51.25 -10.15
CA LYS A 216 -50.28 -51.63 -10.94
C LYS A 216 -50.81 -53.03 -10.62
N ARG A 217 -49.99 -53.94 -10.08
CA ARG A 217 -50.42 -55.30 -9.69
C ARG A 217 -51.03 -55.36 -8.28
N LEU A 218 -50.86 -54.31 -7.49
CA LEU A 218 -51.35 -54.18 -6.12
C LEU A 218 -52.64 -53.34 -6.01
N GLN A 219 -53.13 -52.80 -7.13
CA GLN A 219 -54.45 -52.17 -7.28
C GLN A 219 -55.39 -53.13 -8.01
#